data_AF-E1ZMP6-F1
#
_entry.id   AF-E1ZMP6-F1
#
_cell.length_a   1.000
_cell.length_b   1.000
_cell.length_c   1.000
_cell.angle_alpha   90.00
_cell.angle_beta   90.00
_cell.angle_gamma   90.00
#
_symmetry.space_group_name_H-M   'P 1'
#
loop_
_entity.id
_entity.type
_entity.pdbx_description
1 polymer ?
#
loop_
_entity_poly.entity_id
_entity_poly.type
_entity_poly.pdbx_seq_one_letter_code
_entity_poly.pdbx_strand_id
1 'polypeptide(L)'
;MSRTITRTKTTTQTRTARDSQGETLYYVEYARSGRSSCRECRDKIPNAGLRLGEQAQVERNAWSWRHWDCVSDTLLRRVGGTATLRGLLQLEPQDRAMVERRYMYIKR
;
A
#
# COMPACT_ATOMS: atom_id res chain seq x y z
N MET A 1 30.41 -19.07 -38.38
CA MET A 1 29.71 -17.87 -38.89
C MET A 1 28.45 -17.69 -38.06
N SER A 2 28.57 -16.83 -37.06
CA SER A 2 27.58 -16.59 -36.00
C SER A 2 26.41 -15.75 -36.51
N ARG A 3 25.17 -16.11 -36.14
CA ARG A 3 24.04 -15.17 -36.11
C ARG A 3 23.14 -15.44 -34.90
N THR A 4 23.49 -14.75 -33.82
CA THR A 4 22.72 -14.60 -32.58
C THR A 4 21.47 -13.74 -32.85
N ILE A 5 20.30 -14.15 -32.38
CA ILE A 5 19.07 -13.34 -32.40
C ILE A 5 18.81 -12.89 -30.96
N THR A 6 19.07 -11.61 -30.68
CA THR A 6 18.85 -10.97 -29.38
C THR A 6 17.40 -10.50 -29.26
N ARG A 7 16.69 -10.99 -28.24
CA ARG A 7 15.30 -10.61 -27.92
C ARG A 7 15.32 -9.32 -27.09
N THR A 8 14.94 -8.20 -27.68
CA THR A 8 14.73 -6.92 -26.97
C THR A 8 13.36 -6.93 -26.28
N LYS A 9 13.34 -6.79 -24.94
CA LYS A 9 12.12 -6.51 -24.18
C LYS A 9 11.98 -4.99 -24.05
N THR A 10 11.01 -4.42 -24.76
CA THR A 10 10.60 -3.02 -24.66
C THR A 10 9.83 -2.80 -23.36
N THR A 11 10.50 -2.27 -22.34
CA THR A 11 9.85 -1.78 -21.12
C THR A 11 9.50 -0.31 -21.34
N THR A 12 8.23 -0.04 -21.65
CA THR A 12 7.66 1.31 -21.69
C THR A 12 7.66 1.89 -20.28
N GLN A 13 8.67 2.69 -19.96
CA GLN A 13 8.74 3.49 -18.74
C GLN A 13 8.08 4.84 -19.01
N THR A 14 6.86 5.02 -18.52
CA THR A 14 6.17 6.30 -18.54
C THR A 14 6.86 7.24 -17.56
N ARG A 15 7.55 8.25 -18.10
CA ARG A 15 8.13 9.37 -17.33
C ARG A 15 6.99 10.28 -16.84
N THR A 16 6.91 10.53 -15.54
CA THR A 16 6.27 11.73 -15.00
C THR A 16 7.31 12.55 -14.24
N ALA A 17 7.50 13.77 -14.72
CA ALA A 17 8.43 14.75 -14.21
C ALA A 17 7.80 15.59 -13.08
N ARG A 18 8.65 16.00 -12.12
CA ARG A 18 8.45 17.03 -11.08
C ARG A 18 7.45 16.70 -9.96
N ASP A 19 7.96 16.15 -8.87
CA ASP A 19 8.06 16.90 -7.61
C ASP A 19 8.95 16.17 -6.59
N SER A 20 9.94 16.89 -6.10
CA SER A 20 10.84 16.45 -5.03
C SER A 20 10.16 16.62 -3.68
N GLN A 21 9.30 15.66 -3.30
CA GLN A 21 8.87 15.46 -1.91
C GLN A 21 8.91 13.96 -1.63
N GLY A 22 9.55 13.56 -0.52
CA GLY A 22 9.70 12.16 -0.13
C GLY A 22 8.36 11.42 -0.19
N GLU A 23 8.18 10.59 -1.21
CA GLU A 23 6.95 9.85 -1.47
C GLU A 23 6.65 8.96 -0.27
N THR A 24 5.62 9.32 0.51
CA THR A 24 5.16 8.50 1.64
C THR A 24 4.57 7.22 1.08
N LEU A 25 5.19 6.09 1.39
CA LEU A 25 4.73 4.80 0.89
C LEU A 25 3.62 4.25 1.78
N TYR A 26 2.55 3.77 1.14
CA TYR A 26 1.45 3.08 1.81
C TYR A 26 1.45 1.61 1.42
N TYR A 27 1.21 0.74 2.40
CA TYR A 27 1.20 -0.70 2.24
C TYR A 27 -0.01 -1.32 2.93
N VAL A 28 -0.72 -2.22 2.26
CA VAL A 28 -1.79 -3.02 2.85
C VAL A 28 -1.36 -4.47 2.91
N GLU A 29 -1.51 -5.10 4.06
CA GLU A 29 -1.21 -6.53 4.22
C GLU A 29 -2.00 -7.16 5.36
N TYR A 30 -2.02 -8.48 5.37
CA TYR A 30 -2.31 -9.23 6.59
C TYR A 30 -1.14 -9.13 7.56
N ALA A 31 -1.43 -8.91 8.83
CA ALA A 31 -0.42 -8.82 9.86
C ALA A 31 0.35 -10.15 9.99
N ARG A 32 1.66 -10.12 9.69
CA ARG A 32 2.53 -11.30 9.82
C ARG A 32 2.69 -11.82 11.26
N SER A 33 2.38 -10.98 12.24
CA SER A 33 2.39 -11.30 13.68
C SER A 33 1.50 -10.34 14.45
N GLY A 34 1.09 -10.73 15.67
CA GLY A 34 0.29 -9.90 16.57
C GLY A 34 1.04 -8.79 17.32
N ARG A 35 2.29 -8.48 16.94
CA ARG A 35 3.16 -7.58 17.73
C ARG A 35 2.94 -6.10 17.44
N SER A 36 2.44 -5.74 16.26
CA SER A 36 2.16 -4.36 15.87
C SER A 36 0.99 -3.80 16.66
N SER A 37 1.08 -2.53 17.05
CA SER A 37 -0.05 -1.78 17.62
C SER A 37 -0.64 -0.85 16.57
N CYS A 38 -1.96 -0.66 16.64
CA CYS A 38 -2.68 0.32 15.84
C CYS A 38 -2.42 1.73 16.37
N ARG A 39 -2.10 2.66 15.47
CA ARG A 39 -1.83 4.05 15.84
C ARG A 39 -3.08 4.84 16.26
N GLU A 40 -4.27 4.38 15.87
CA GLU A 40 -5.53 5.08 16.14
C GLU A 40 -6.14 4.67 17.49
N CYS A 41 -6.55 3.40 17.61
CA CYS A 41 -7.15 2.87 18.84
C CYS A 41 -6.13 2.44 19.90
N ARG A 42 -4.83 2.40 19.57
CA ARG A 42 -3.72 1.97 20.45
C ARG A 42 -3.72 0.48 20.82
N ASP A 43 -4.68 -0.30 20.34
CA ASP A 43 -4.75 -1.75 20.55
C ASP A 43 -3.79 -2.54 19.65
N LYS A 44 -3.55 -3.79 20.02
CA LYS A 44 -2.75 -4.72 19.21
C LYS A 44 -3.52 -5.13 17.95
N ILE A 45 -2.79 -5.26 16.84
CA ILE A 45 -3.33 -5.80 15.59
C ILE A 45 -3.14 -7.31 15.63
N PRO A 46 -4.21 -8.12 15.51
CA PRO A 46 -4.11 -9.58 15.59
C PRO A 46 -3.28 -10.15 14.43
N ASN A 47 -2.71 -11.34 14.63
CA ASN A 47 -2.07 -12.10 13.55
C ASN A 47 -3.10 -12.36 12.44
N ALA A 48 -2.67 -12.26 11.19
CA ALA A 48 -3.48 -12.36 9.99
C ALA A 48 -4.59 -11.30 9.85
N GLY A 49 -4.66 -10.32 10.75
CA GLY A 49 -5.59 -9.19 10.61
C GLY A 49 -5.17 -8.23 9.49
N LEU A 50 -6.14 -7.76 8.69
CA LEU A 50 -5.89 -6.78 7.64
C LEU A 50 -5.49 -5.43 8.25
N ARG A 51 -4.38 -4.86 7.79
CA ARG A 51 -3.84 -3.59 8.29
C ARG A 51 -3.28 -2.71 7.18
N LEU A 52 -3.30 -1.40 7.43
CA LEU A 52 -2.67 -0.38 6.60
C LEU A 52 -1.41 0.14 7.30
N GLY A 53 -0.30 0.19 6.56
CA GLY A 53 0.97 0.76 6.96
C GLY A 53 1.26 2.05 6.20
N GLU A 54 1.66 3.07 6.94
CA GLU A 54 2.21 4.33 6.42
C GLU A 54 3.71 4.37 6.76
N GLN A 55 4.56 4.47 5.74
CA GLN A 55 6.01 4.55 5.93
C GLN A 55 6.39 5.92 6.49
N ALA A 56 7.19 5.93 7.55
CA ALA A 56 7.68 7.18 8.12
C ALA A 56 8.67 7.85 7.15
N GLN A 57 8.54 9.17 7.00
CA GLN A 57 9.41 9.96 6.12
C GLN A 57 10.84 10.07 6.66
N VAL A 58 11.02 10.06 7.98
CA VAL A 58 12.31 10.25 8.67
C VAL A 58 13.11 8.95 8.74
N GLU A 59 12.45 7.83 9.03
CA GLU A 59 13.07 6.51 9.12
C GLU A 59 12.43 5.58 8.10
N ARG A 60 13.16 5.30 7.01
CA ARG A 60 12.67 4.46 5.89
C ARG A 60 12.25 3.05 6.31
N ASN A 61 12.64 2.57 7.49
CA ASN A 61 12.26 1.25 7.98
C ASN A 61 11.13 1.26 9.02
N ALA A 62 10.64 2.44 9.42
CA ALA A 62 9.56 2.56 10.38
C ALA A 62 8.21 2.64 9.68
N TRP A 63 7.27 1.80 10.11
CA TRP A 63 5.90 1.76 9.60
C TRP A 63 4.92 2.08 10.73
N SER A 64 4.01 3.01 10.48
CA SER A 64 2.87 3.27 11.34
C SER A 64 1.70 2.39 10.89
N TRP A 65 1.43 1.34 11.66
CA TRP A 65 0.36 0.38 11.40
C TRP A 65 -0.97 0.85 11.99
N ARG A 66 -2.07 0.53 11.29
CA ARG A 66 -3.45 0.73 11.73
C ARG A 66 -4.29 -0.47 11.32
N HIS A 67 -5.28 -0.87 12.13
CA HIS A 67 -6.29 -1.81 11.65
C HIS A 67 -6.99 -1.23 10.43
N TRP A 68 -7.43 -2.07 9.51
CA TRP A 68 -8.19 -1.62 8.34
C TRP A 68 -9.41 -0.78 8.71
N ASP A 69 -10.15 -1.20 9.74
CA ASP A 69 -11.36 -0.52 10.21
C ASP A 69 -11.07 0.80 10.95
N CYS A 70 -9.85 0.97 11.47
CA CYS A 70 -9.43 2.19 12.15
C CYS A 70 -8.88 3.25 11.17
N VAL A 71 -8.79 2.95 9.88
CA VAL A 71 -8.30 3.92 8.91
C VAL A 71 -9.38 4.96 8.63
N SER A 72 -9.05 6.23 8.88
CA SER A 72 -9.96 7.35 8.61
C SER A 72 -10.05 7.67 7.11
N ASP A 73 -11.19 8.23 6.69
CA ASP A 73 -11.42 8.66 5.31
C ASP A 73 -10.38 9.70 4.87
N THR A 74 -9.98 10.60 5.77
CA THR A 74 -8.93 11.60 5.51
C THR A 74 -7.59 10.94 5.15
N LEU A 75 -7.21 9.86 5.83
CA LEU A 75 -6.01 9.10 5.51
C LEU A 75 -6.15 8.40 4.16
N LEU A 76 -7.27 7.73 3.90
CA LEU A 76 -7.52 7.08 2.62
C LEU A 76 -7.52 8.08 1.44
N ARG A 77 -8.05 9.30 1.63
CA ARG A 77 -7.94 10.38 0.64
C ARG A 77 -6.48 10.77 0.38
N ARG A 78 -5.64 10.82 1.41
CA ARG A 78 -4.19 11.09 1.28
C ARG A 78 -3.44 9.99 0.53
N VAL A 79 -3.82 8.73 0.71
CA VAL A 79 -3.22 7.60 -0.06
C VAL A 79 -3.44 7.80 -1.56
N GLY A 80 -4.57 8.38 -1.97
CA GLY A 80 -4.85 8.68 -3.39
C GLY A 80 -5.49 7.53 -4.18
N GLY A 81 -5.76 6.39 -3.53
CA GLY A 81 -6.49 5.26 -4.12
C GLY A 81 -5.73 3.94 -4.04
N THR A 82 -6.27 2.92 -4.71
CA THR A 82 -5.69 1.57 -4.73
C THR A 82 -4.45 1.45 -5.61
N ALA A 83 -4.26 2.34 -6.59
CA ALA A 83 -3.11 2.32 -7.50
C ALA A 83 -1.77 2.65 -6.80
N THR A 84 -1.81 3.46 -5.75
CA THR A 84 -0.64 3.82 -4.94
C THR A 84 -0.42 2.84 -3.78
N LEU A 85 -1.41 2.01 -3.47
CA LEU A 85 -1.40 1.10 -2.35
C LEU A 85 -0.66 -0.20 -2.71
N ARG A 86 0.51 -0.39 -2.12
CA ARG A 86 1.29 -1.62 -2.29
C ARG A 86 0.66 -2.74 -1.46
N GLY A 87 0.88 -4.01 -1.85
CA GLY A 87 0.37 -5.16 -1.09
C GLY A 87 -1.05 -5.61 -1.47
N LEU A 88 -1.78 -4.81 -2.26
CA LEU A 88 -3.17 -5.08 -2.62
C LEU A 88 -3.36 -6.38 -3.43
N LEU A 89 -2.41 -6.69 -4.31
CA LEU A 89 -2.48 -7.89 -5.16
C LEU A 89 -2.23 -9.18 -4.36
N GLN A 90 -1.60 -9.08 -3.18
CA GLN A 90 -1.32 -10.20 -2.29
C GLN A 90 -2.52 -10.56 -1.40
N LEU A 91 -3.54 -9.71 -1.34
CA LEU A 91 -4.77 -10.00 -0.61
C LEU A 91 -5.64 -11.01 -1.33
N GLU A 92 -6.47 -11.72 -0.57
CA GLU A 92 -7.51 -12.55 -1.15
C GLU A 92 -8.48 -11.71 -2.00
N PRO A 93 -9.09 -12.28 -3.05
CA PRO A 93 -10.00 -11.53 -3.92
C PRO A 93 -11.14 -10.83 -3.17
N GLN A 94 -11.67 -11.45 -2.12
CA GLN A 94 -12.73 -10.90 -1.29
C GLN A 94 -12.28 -9.63 -0.55
N ASP A 95 -11.12 -9.69 0.11
CA ASP A 95 -10.57 -8.56 0.87
C ASP A 95 -10.06 -7.45 -0.05
N ARG A 96 -9.47 -7.80 -1.19
CA ARG A 96 -9.13 -6.82 -2.23
C ARG A 96 -10.36 -6.05 -2.69
N ALA A 97 -11.46 -6.75 -2.98
CA ALA A 97 -12.72 -6.10 -3.37
C ALA A 97 -13.28 -5.21 -2.25
N MET A 98 -13.11 -5.60 -0.98
CA MET A 98 -13.48 -4.77 0.18
C MET A 98 -12.67 -3.47 0.21
N VAL A 99 -11.35 -3.54 0.03
CA VAL A 99 -10.45 -2.39 -0.02
C VAL A 99 -10.81 -1.46 -1.17
N GLU A 100 -10.96 -1.99 -2.39
CA GLU A 100 -11.36 -1.23 -3.57
C GLU A 100 -12.71 -0.53 -3.38
N ARG A 101 -13.70 -1.25 -2.85
CA ARG A 101 -15.02 -0.72 -2.55
C ARG A 101 -14.94 0.44 -1.55
N ARG A 102 -14.10 0.36 -0.53
CA ARG A 102 -13.93 1.45 0.46
C ARG A 102 -13.40 2.72 -0.21
N TYR A 103 -12.42 2.61 -1.11
CA TYR A 103 -11.92 3.75 -1.88
C TYR A 103 -12.95 4.31 -2.85
N MET A 104 -13.83 3.48 -3.42
CA MET A 104 -14.92 3.95 -4.29
C MET A 104 -15.93 4.83 -3.54
N TYR A 105 -16.28 4.48 -2.30
CA TYR A 105 -17.21 5.28 -1.50
C TYR A 105 -16.63 6.63 -1.06
N ILE A 106 -15.33 6.70 -0.81
CA ILE A 106 -14.67 7.92 -0.34
C ILE A 106 -14.45 8.94 -1.47
N LYS A 107 -14.37 8.50 -2.73
CA LYS A 107 -14.15 9.41 -3.87
C LYS A 107 -15.39 10.21 -4.30
N ARG A 108 -16.56 9.94 -3.72
CA ARG A 108 -17.78 10.74 -3.91
C ARG A 108 -17.81 11.93 -2.96
#